data_AF-A0A8B7Y433-F1
#
_entry.id   AF-A0A8B7Y433-F1
#
_cell.length_a   1.000
_cell.length_b   1.000
_cell.length_c   1.000
_cell.angle_alpha   90.00
_cell.angle_beta   90.00
_cell.angle_gamma   90.00
#
_symmetry.space_group_name_H-M   'P 1'
#
loop_
_entity.id
_entity.type
_entity.pdbx_description
1 polymer ?
#
loop_
_entity_poly.entity_id
_entity_poly.type
_entity_poly.pdbx_seq_one_letter_code
_entity_poly.pdbx_strand_id
1 'polypeptide(L)'
;MAATMLKTLFLFLMLLSTVKSNWDGDNSDPTLANLGFYVYNMTCNDDATFCEHCAHLRVFGRPYILTIEYTTDPYKLKYYFEDGKRDWNYYIAQEDPHQVYRWCQCADGKHDPDPIRRVVLCVENTFSDISLPGNCPKPVALVSYDYHPLDEQVTGQQALYCLP
;
A
#
# COMPACT_ATOMS: atom_id res chain seq x y z
N MET A 1 15.61 26.23 -36.94
CA MET A 1 14.39 26.69 -36.22
C MET A 1 13.44 25.54 -35.88
N ALA A 2 13.05 24.67 -36.83
CA ALA A 2 12.14 23.55 -36.55
C ALA A 2 12.66 22.56 -35.48
N ALA A 3 13.94 22.20 -35.53
CA ALA A 3 14.55 21.30 -34.54
C ALA A 3 14.58 21.88 -33.12
N THR A 4 14.66 23.21 -32.99
CA THR A 4 14.65 23.90 -31.70
C THR A 4 13.26 23.88 -31.10
N MET A 5 12.22 24.16 -31.90
CA MET A 5 10.82 24.08 -31.46
C MET A 5 10.39 22.68 -31.05
N LEU A 6 10.85 21.64 -31.76
CA LEU A 6 10.54 20.25 -31.41
C LEU A 6 11.11 19.87 -30.04
N LYS A 7 12.35 20.30 -29.74
CA LYS A 7 12.97 20.07 -28.41
C LYS A 7 12.22 20.77 -27.30
N THR A 8 11.80 22.01 -27.51
CA THR A 8 11.03 22.77 -26.51
C THR A 8 9.67 22.12 -26.26
N LEU A 9 9.00 21.64 -27.30
CA LEU A 9 7.72 20.93 -27.19
C LEU A 9 7.85 19.62 -26.40
N PHE A 10 8.90 18.82 -26.65
CA PHE A 10 9.18 17.60 -25.88
C PHE A 10 9.45 17.92 -24.40
N LEU A 11 10.18 19.00 -24.12
CA LEU A 11 10.43 19.43 -22.75
C LEU A 11 9.13 19.84 -22.04
N PHE A 12 8.27 20.61 -22.72
CA PHE A 12 6.95 20.97 -22.18
C PHE A 12 6.05 19.74 -21.97
N LEU A 13 6.05 18.78 -22.89
CA LEU A 13 5.31 17.53 -22.73
C LEU A 13 5.81 16.72 -21.52
N MET A 14 7.13 16.64 -21.31
CA MET A 14 7.72 15.97 -20.15
C MET A 14 7.42 16.69 -18.83
N LEU A 15 7.39 18.03 -18.84
CA LEU A 15 7.05 18.84 -17.66
C LEU A 15 5.55 18.81 -17.32
N LEU A 16 4.69 18.58 -18.31
CA LEU A 16 3.23 18.51 -18.14
C LEU A 16 2.73 17.08 -17.89
N SER A 17 3.52 16.06 -18.24
CA SER A 17 3.23 14.68 -17.88
C SER A 17 3.50 14.46 -16.40
N THR A 18 2.45 14.39 -15.59
CA THR A 18 2.54 13.86 -14.23
C THR A 18 2.98 12.40 -14.30
N VAL A 19 4.21 12.11 -13.90
CA VAL A 19 4.69 10.73 -13.82
C VAL A 19 4.10 10.10 -12.55
N LYS A 20 3.23 9.09 -12.72
CA LYS A 20 2.79 8.23 -11.62
C LYS A 20 3.91 7.25 -11.32
N SER A 21 4.72 7.55 -10.33
CA SER A 21 5.82 6.67 -9.90
C SER A 21 5.34 5.80 -8.75
N ASN A 22 5.49 4.49 -8.92
CA ASN A 22 5.43 3.55 -7.80
C ASN A 22 6.85 3.44 -7.26
N TRP A 23 7.01 3.58 -5.95
CA TRP A 23 8.31 3.49 -5.30
C TRP A 23 8.75 2.02 -5.16
N ASP A 24 9.15 1.35 -6.23
CA ASP A 24 9.69 -0.02 -6.12
C ASP A 24 11.16 -0.02 -5.65
N GLY A 25 11.58 -1.08 -4.96
CA GLY A 25 12.94 -1.19 -4.41
C GLY A 25 14.05 -1.32 -5.47
N ASP A 26 13.69 -1.65 -6.71
CA ASP A 26 14.63 -1.99 -7.78
C ASP A 26 14.85 -0.87 -8.82
N ASN A 27 13.86 0.01 -9.06
CA ASN A 27 13.90 1.03 -10.11
C ASN A 27 13.68 2.47 -9.63
N SER A 28 13.40 2.67 -8.34
CA SER A 28 13.12 4.00 -7.78
C SER A 28 14.38 4.73 -7.32
N ASP A 29 14.25 6.03 -7.07
CA ASP A 29 15.32 6.85 -6.49
C ASP A 29 15.91 6.11 -5.26
N PRO A 30 17.21 5.78 -5.25
CA PRO A 30 17.83 5.06 -4.14
C PRO A 30 17.69 5.77 -2.79
N THR A 31 17.48 7.09 -2.79
CA THR A 31 17.22 7.88 -1.58
C THR A 31 15.84 7.61 -0.97
N LEU A 32 14.95 6.97 -1.73
CA LEU A 32 13.59 6.59 -1.36
C LEU A 32 13.39 5.07 -1.38
N ALA A 33 14.48 4.28 -1.43
CA ALA A 33 14.44 2.82 -1.39
C ALA A 33 13.82 2.25 -0.10
N ASN A 34 13.69 3.08 0.93
CA ASN A 34 12.99 2.79 2.18
C ASN A 34 11.47 2.99 2.09
N LEU A 35 10.94 3.46 0.95
CA LEU A 35 9.53 3.52 0.59
C LEU A 35 9.27 2.44 -0.47
N GLY A 36 8.95 1.21 -0.07
CA GLY A 36 8.81 0.09 -1.00
C GLY A 36 7.39 -0.08 -1.56
N PHE A 37 7.26 -0.40 -2.85
CA PHE A 37 5.99 -0.73 -3.52
C PHE A 37 5.97 -2.20 -3.87
N TYR A 38 4.98 -2.93 -3.35
CA TYR A 38 4.85 -4.36 -3.50
C TYR A 38 3.48 -4.71 -4.07
N VAL A 39 3.45 -5.75 -4.90
CA VAL A 39 2.22 -6.28 -5.49
C VAL A 39 2.03 -7.69 -4.96
N TYR A 40 0.88 -7.93 -4.34
CA TYR A 40 0.54 -9.22 -3.78
C TYR A 40 -0.73 -9.76 -4.44
N ASN A 41 -0.56 -10.89 -5.13
CA ASN A 41 -1.70 -11.68 -5.59
C ASN A 41 -2.26 -12.48 -4.41
N MET A 42 -3.55 -12.33 -4.18
CA MET A 42 -4.27 -13.05 -3.13
C MET A 42 -4.58 -14.48 -3.58
N THR A 43 -4.57 -15.40 -2.63
CA THR A 43 -5.00 -16.78 -2.85
C THR A 43 -6.50 -16.86 -2.57
N CYS A 44 -7.28 -17.31 -3.56
CA CYS A 44 -8.73 -17.44 -3.43
C CYS A 44 -9.16 -18.90 -3.24
N ASN A 45 -10.31 -19.09 -2.61
CA ASN A 45 -11.02 -20.37 -2.63
C ASN A 45 -11.55 -20.70 -4.04
N ASP A 46 -12.04 -21.93 -4.23
CA ASP A 46 -12.50 -22.44 -5.54
C ASP A 46 -13.60 -21.57 -6.17
N ASP A 47 -14.50 -21.05 -5.34
CA ASP A 47 -15.62 -20.20 -5.79
C ASP A 47 -15.22 -18.72 -5.98
N ALA A 48 -13.97 -18.35 -5.69
CA ALA A 48 -13.46 -16.98 -5.68
C ALA A 48 -14.32 -16.00 -4.84
N THR A 49 -14.97 -16.51 -3.79
CA THR A 49 -15.80 -15.74 -2.86
C THR A 49 -15.01 -15.20 -1.67
N PHE A 50 -13.90 -15.86 -1.34
CA PHE A 50 -12.98 -15.47 -0.28
C PHE A 50 -11.55 -15.57 -0.79
N CYS A 51 -10.80 -14.50 -0.61
CA CYS A 51 -9.39 -14.42 -0.98
C CYS A 51 -8.57 -13.89 0.19
N GLU A 52 -7.36 -14.42 0.36
CA GLU A 52 -6.47 -14.00 1.44
C GLU A 52 -5.01 -13.85 1.00
N HIS A 53 -4.30 -13.01 1.74
CA HIS A 53 -2.85 -12.94 1.70
C HIS A 53 -2.30 -12.98 3.13
N CYS A 54 -1.39 -13.90 3.38
CA CYS A 54 -0.73 -14.09 4.67
C CYS A 54 0.77 -13.79 4.52
N ALA A 55 1.30 -12.96 5.42
CA ALA A 55 2.71 -12.60 5.45
C ALA A 55 3.27 -12.65 6.88
N HIS A 56 4.51 -13.11 6.99
CA HIS A 56 5.29 -12.97 8.21
C HIS A 56 6.16 -11.72 8.12
N LEU A 57 5.97 -10.80 9.05
CA LEU A 57 6.71 -9.55 9.10
C LEU A 57 7.64 -9.55 10.30
N ARG A 58 8.77 -8.85 10.18
CA ARG A 58 9.65 -8.54 11.31
C ARG A 58 9.74 -7.03 11.47
N VAL A 59 9.14 -6.50 12.54
CA VAL A 59 9.16 -5.07 12.84
C VAL A 59 9.92 -4.88 14.16
N PHE A 60 11.01 -4.09 14.13
CA PHE A 60 11.95 -3.93 15.26
C PHE A 60 12.43 -5.25 15.86
N GLY A 61 12.71 -6.25 15.01
CA GLY A 61 13.16 -7.58 15.42
C GLY A 61 12.09 -8.48 16.05
N ARG A 62 10.85 -7.99 16.20
CA ARG A 62 9.72 -8.79 16.67
C ARG A 62 8.96 -9.40 15.50
N PRO A 63 8.58 -10.68 15.57
CA PRO A 63 7.77 -11.33 14.53
C PRO A 63 6.31 -10.89 14.65
N TYR A 64 5.68 -10.68 13.50
CA TYR A 64 4.24 -10.40 13.38
C TYR A 64 3.66 -11.25 12.25
N ILE A 65 2.37 -11.55 12.37
CA ILE A 65 1.59 -12.15 11.30
C ILE A 65 0.64 -11.07 10.77
N LEU A 66 0.66 -10.89 9.46
CA LEU A 66 -0.28 -10.04 8.73
C LEU A 66 -1.16 -10.96 7.88
N THR A 67 -2.48 -10.81 8.04
CA THR A 67 -3.46 -11.44 7.16
C THR A 67 -4.36 -10.37 6.58
N ILE A 68 -4.51 -10.37 5.25
CA ILE A 68 -5.49 -9.54 4.56
C ILE A 68 -6.49 -10.47 3.89
N GLU A 69 -7.76 -10.28 4.19
CA GLU A 69 -8.85 -11.07 3.64
C GLU A 69 -9.78 -10.17 2.84
N TYR A 70 -10.28 -10.67 1.73
CA TYR A 70 -11.29 -10.04 0.90
C TYR A 70 -12.43 -11.01 0.63
N THR A 71 -13.67 -10.59 0.92
CA THR A 71 -14.90 -11.33 0.60
C THR A 71 -15.67 -10.56 -0.47
N THR A 72 -16.21 -11.27 -1.47
CA THR A 72 -16.91 -10.65 -2.61
C THR A 72 -18.39 -10.40 -2.37
N ASP A 73 -19.05 -11.14 -1.47
CA ASP A 73 -20.45 -10.90 -1.12
C ASP A 73 -20.75 -11.33 0.34
N PRO A 74 -21.03 -10.38 1.26
CA PRO A 74 -20.93 -8.94 1.06
C PRO A 74 -19.47 -8.49 0.88
N TYR A 75 -19.26 -7.41 0.11
CA TYR A 75 -17.93 -6.86 -0.12
C TYR A 75 -17.28 -6.43 1.20
N LYS A 76 -16.19 -7.11 1.56
CA LYS A 76 -15.53 -6.87 2.84
C LYS A 76 -14.04 -7.07 2.71
N LEU A 77 -13.28 -6.05 3.10
CA LEU A 77 -11.85 -6.17 3.35
C LEU A 77 -11.60 -6.27 4.85
N LYS A 78 -10.77 -7.22 5.25
CA LYS A 78 -10.25 -7.33 6.61
C LYS A 78 -8.73 -7.18 6.58
N TYR A 79 -8.23 -6.36 7.47
CA TYR A 79 -6.80 -6.25 7.77
C TYR A 79 -6.58 -6.77 9.19
N TYR A 80 -5.83 -7.84 9.32
CA TYR A 80 -5.51 -8.50 10.58
C TYR A 80 -4.00 -8.47 10.81
N PHE A 81 -3.60 -8.09 12.02
CA PHE A 81 -2.20 -8.02 12.42
C PHE A 81 -2.08 -8.54 13.85
N GLU A 82 -1.12 -9.40 14.14
CA GLU A 82 -0.88 -9.94 15.49
C GLU A 82 0.61 -10.05 15.83
N ASP A 83 0.93 -9.94 17.12
CA ASP A 83 2.28 -10.10 17.69
C ASP A 83 2.39 -11.26 18.70
N GLY A 84 1.35 -12.11 18.76
CA GLY A 84 1.20 -13.20 19.73
C GLY A 84 0.80 -12.75 21.14
N LYS A 85 0.65 -11.44 21.40
CA LYS A 85 0.11 -10.87 22.64
C LYS A 85 -1.12 -10.01 22.41
N ARG A 86 -1.19 -9.35 21.27
CA ARG A 86 -2.25 -8.43 20.87
C ARG A 86 -2.63 -8.70 19.42
N ASP A 87 -3.92 -8.53 19.20
CA ASP A 87 -4.53 -8.73 17.90
C ASP A 87 -5.19 -7.42 17.49
N TRP A 88 -4.85 -6.96 16.30
CA TRP A 88 -5.45 -5.79 15.67
C TRP A 88 -6.28 -6.25 14.49
N ASN A 89 -7.56 -5.92 14.52
CA ASN A 89 -8.54 -6.35 13.54
C ASN A 89 -9.30 -5.14 13.00
N TYR A 90 -9.13 -4.83 11.72
CA TYR A 90 -9.83 -3.75 11.03
C TYR A 90 -10.68 -4.32 9.89
N TYR A 91 -11.87 -3.76 9.72
CA TYR A 91 -12.82 -4.20 8.71
C TYR A 91 -13.37 -3.01 7.94
N ILE A 92 -13.42 -3.15 6.62
CA ILE A 92 -14.04 -2.19 5.71
C ILE A 92 -15.11 -2.99 4.96
N ALA A 93 -16.37 -2.74 5.30
CA ALA A 93 -17.52 -3.31 4.61
C ALA A 93 -18.05 -2.32 3.59
N GLN A 94 -18.45 -2.82 2.43
CA GLN A 94 -19.00 -2.04 1.32
C GLN A 94 -20.26 -2.70 0.80
N GLU A 95 -21.22 -1.88 0.37
CA GLU A 95 -22.42 -2.38 -0.32
C GLU A 95 -22.16 -2.52 -1.83
N ASP A 96 -21.24 -1.72 -2.38
CA ASP A 96 -20.85 -1.67 -3.79
C ASP A 96 -19.31 -1.74 -3.91
N PRO A 97 -18.74 -2.64 -4.74
CA PRO A 97 -17.29 -2.78 -4.89
C PRO A 97 -16.64 -1.55 -5.54
N HIS A 98 -17.42 -0.74 -6.25
CA HIS A 98 -16.97 0.52 -6.86
C HIS A 98 -17.07 1.70 -5.91
N GLN A 99 -17.68 1.53 -4.73
CA GLN A 99 -17.71 2.58 -3.71
C GLN A 99 -16.27 2.88 -3.29
N VAL A 100 -15.85 4.13 -3.43
CA VAL A 100 -14.53 4.56 -3.02
C VAL A 100 -14.43 4.63 -1.49
N TYR A 101 -13.35 4.10 -0.92
CA TYR A 101 -12.99 4.28 0.48
C TYR A 101 -11.51 4.61 0.65
N ARG A 102 -11.23 5.36 1.72
CA ARG A 102 -9.89 5.55 2.29
C ARG A 102 -10.03 5.65 3.80
N TRP A 103 -9.40 4.72 4.51
CA TRP A 103 -9.32 4.71 5.95
C TRP A 103 -7.86 4.85 6.36
N CYS A 104 -7.55 5.83 7.19
CA CYS A 104 -6.20 6.02 7.73
C CYS A 104 -6.26 6.10 9.25
N GLN A 105 -5.42 5.33 9.92
CA GLN A 105 -5.24 5.39 11.36
C GLN A 105 -3.81 5.77 11.69
N CYS A 106 -3.67 6.82 12.48
CA CYS A 106 -2.40 7.14 13.14
C CYS A 106 -2.38 6.40 14.48
N ALA A 107 -1.40 5.54 14.67
CA ALA A 107 -1.04 5.04 15.98
C ALA A 107 0.04 5.96 16.56
N ASP A 108 -0.39 7.01 17.27
CA ASP A 108 0.51 7.78 18.11
C ASP A 108 0.88 6.90 19.31
N GLY A 109 2.07 6.32 19.28
CA GLY A 109 2.53 5.39 20.32
C GLY A 109 2.67 6.09 21.66
N LYS A 110 1.64 6.02 22.52
CA LYS A 110 1.78 6.22 23.97
C LYS A 110 2.22 4.92 24.66
N HIS A 111 3.24 4.26 24.14
CA HIS A 111 3.84 3.08 24.75
C HIS A 111 5.35 3.29 24.88
N ASP A 112 5.77 3.63 26.11
CA ASP A 112 7.03 3.25 26.80
C ASP A 112 8.30 2.96 25.97
N PRO A 113 9.50 3.30 26.49
CA PRO A 113 10.25 4.53 26.21
C PRO A 113 10.82 4.60 24.78
N ASP A 114 10.20 3.94 23.79
CA ASP A 114 10.62 4.00 22.41
C ASP A 114 10.08 5.30 21.79
N PRO A 115 10.93 6.21 21.32
CA PRO A 115 10.50 7.50 20.80
C PRO A 115 9.97 7.36 19.36
N ILE A 116 8.96 6.51 19.17
CA ILE A 116 8.24 6.35 17.91
C ILE A 116 7.30 7.54 17.78
N ARG A 117 7.60 8.46 16.85
CA ARG A 117 6.85 9.72 16.74
C ARG A 117 5.62 9.65 15.85
N ARG A 118 5.50 8.69 14.92
CA ARG A 118 4.26 8.48 14.15
C ARG A 118 4.29 7.16 13.39
N VAL A 119 3.20 6.41 13.49
CA VAL A 119 2.90 5.29 12.58
C VAL A 119 1.55 5.57 11.93
N VAL A 120 1.48 5.56 10.61
CA VAL A 120 0.22 5.69 9.87
C VAL A 120 -0.01 4.43 9.04
N LEU A 121 -1.18 3.84 9.22
CA LEU A 121 -1.71 2.81 8.33
C LEU A 121 -2.86 3.42 7.53
N CYS A 122 -2.77 3.38 6.21
CA CYS A 122 -3.86 3.73 5.31
C CYS A 122 -4.27 2.53 4.48
N VAL A 123 -5.58 2.36 4.28
CA VAL A 123 -6.17 1.32 3.44
C VAL A 123 -7.19 1.99 2.54
N GLU A 124 -7.04 1.85 1.22
CA GLU A 124 -7.88 2.51 0.22
C GLU A 124 -8.10 1.63 -1.02
N ASN A 125 -9.19 1.85 -1.75
CA ASN A 125 -9.43 1.23 -3.06
C ASN A 125 -9.38 2.23 -4.23
N THR A 126 -8.70 3.36 -4.01
CA THR A 126 -8.39 4.32 -5.08
C THR A 126 -6.99 4.07 -5.62
N PHE A 127 -6.90 3.82 -6.91
CA PHE A 127 -5.62 3.52 -7.59
C PHE A 127 -5.22 4.63 -8.56
N SER A 128 -5.85 5.81 -8.48
CA SER A 128 -5.59 6.93 -9.41
C SER A 128 -4.16 7.45 -9.31
N ASP A 129 -3.52 7.30 -8.16
CA ASP A 129 -2.24 7.94 -7.86
C ASP A 129 -1.05 7.01 -8.08
N ILE A 130 -1.32 5.75 -8.48
CA ILE A 130 -0.31 4.74 -8.79
C ILE A 130 -0.44 4.28 -10.25
N SER A 131 0.65 3.71 -10.76
CA SER A 131 0.63 2.98 -12.03
C SER A 131 0.28 1.52 -11.75
N LEU A 132 -0.88 1.04 -12.21
CA LEU A 132 -1.25 -0.37 -12.00
C LEU A 132 -0.31 -1.30 -12.78
N PRO A 133 0.43 -2.18 -12.10
CA PRO A 133 1.36 -3.08 -12.78
C PRO A 133 0.59 -4.22 -13.46
N GLY A 134 1.10 -4.71 -14.60
CA GLY A 134 0.39 -5.70 -15.43
C GLY A 134 0.19 -7.06 -14.76
N ASN A 135 0.88 -7.35 -13.66
CA ASN A 135 0.68 -8.54 -12.84
C ASN A 135 -0.45 -8.39 -11.80
N CYS A 136 -1.18 -7.27 -11.80
CA CYS A 136 -2.33 -6.99 -10.95
C CYS A 136 -3.60 -6.75 -11.80
N PRO A 137 -4.28 -7.81 -12.26
CA PRO A 137 -5.41 -7.65 -13.19
C PRO A 137 -6.64 -7.03 -12.51
N LYS A 138 -6.83 -7.28 -11.21
CA LYS A 138 -7.99 -6.84 -10.43
C LYS A 138 -7.53 -6.28 -9.07
N PRO A 139 -7.20 -4.99 -8.97
CA PRO A 139 -6.78 -4.39 -7.71
C PRO A 139 -7.96 -4.29 -6.73
N VAL A 140 -7.71 -4.60 -5.46
CA VAL A 140 -8.71 -4.63 -4.39
C VAL A 140 -8.46 -3.54 -3.36
N ALA A 141 -7.21 -3.46 -2.90
CA ALA A 141 -6.82 -2.54 -1.85
C ALA A 141 -5.36 -2.13 -2.02
N LEU A 142 -5.09 -0.86 -1.78
CA LEU A 142 -3.76 -0.32 -1.57
C LEU A 142 -3.60 -0.07 -0.07
N VAL A 143 -2.62 -0.73 0.54
CA VAL A 143 -2.27 -0.54 1.94
C VAL A 143 -0.98 0.22 2.02
N SER A 144 -1.01 1.40 2.60
CA SER A 144 0.18 2.22 2.84
C SER A 144 0.53 2.19 4.33
N TYR A 145 1.77 1.86 4.63
CA TYR A 145 2.36 1.95 5.95
C TYR A 145 3.43 3.04 5.91
N ASP A 146 3.34 3.97 6.86
CA ASP A 146 4.28 5.09 7.00
C ASP A 146 4.79 5.13 8.44
N TYR A 147 6.11 5.10 8.61
CA TYR A 147 6.82 5.08 9.88
C TYR A 147 7.89 6.17 9.92
N HIS A 148 7.77 7.07 10.90
CA HIS A 148 8.66 8.21 11.11
C HIS A 148 9.46 7.98 12.41
N PRO A 149 10.69 7.46 12.33
CA PRO A 149 11.60 7.35 13.46
C PRO A 149 12.11 8.75 13.88
N LEU A 150 12.84 8.79 14.99
CA LEU A 150 13.44 10.03 15.52
C LEU A 150 14.42 10.74 14.58
N ASP A 151 14.99 10.03 13.61
CA ASP A 151 15.92 10.58 12.62
C ASP A 151 15.21 11.29 11.47
N GLU A 152 13.88 11.42 11.55
CA GLU A 152 13.00 12.06 10.56
C GLU A 152 13.02 11.41 9.18
N GLN A 153 13.68 10.24 9.02
CA GLN A 153 13.64 9.50 7.77
C GLN A 153 12.30 8.80 7.64
N VAL A 154 11.51 9.22 6.65
CA VAL A 154 10.24 8.55 6.33
C VAL A 154 10.55 7.16 5.78
N THR A 155 10.23 6.12 6.53
CA THR A 155 10.26 4.73 6.04
C THR A 155 8.84 4.26 5.83
N GLY A 156 8.61 3.42 4.85
CA GLY A 156 7.25 3.02 4.54
C GLY A 156 7.16 1.99 3.45
N GLN A 157 5.96 1.50 3.25
CA GLN A 157 5.67 0.62 2.14
C GLN A 157 4.23 0.79 1.68
N GLN A 158 4.03 0.63 0.38
CA GLN A 158 2.73 0.49 -0.24
C GLN A 158 2.60 -0.93 -0.76
N ALA A 159 1.53 -1.60 -0.38
CA ALA A 159 1.20 -2.96 -0.80
C ALA A 159 -0.12 -2.93 -1.57
N LEU A 160 -0.05 -3.25 -2.86
CA LEU A 160 -1.22 -3.40 -3.72
C LEU A 160 -1.67 -4.86 -3.71
N TYR A 161 -2.88 -5.11 -3.23
CA TYR A 161 -3.49 -6.44 -3.18
C TYR A 161 -4.41 -6.64 -4.38
N CYS A 162 -4.23 -7.78 -5.04
CA CYS A 162 -4.85 -8.08 -6.33
C CYS A 162 -5.53 -9.44 -6.29
N LEU A 163 -6.71 -9.56 -6.92
CA LEU A 163 -7.32 -10.85 -7.20
C LEU A 163 -6.67 -11.48 -8.44
N PRO A 164 -6.62 -12.83 -8.50
CA PRO A 164 -6.18 -13.55 -9.69
C PRO A 164 -7.12 -13.40 -10.90
#